data_AF-A0AAV8WZ89-F1
#
_entry.id   AF-A0AAV8WZ89-F1
#
_cell.length_a   1.000
_cell.length_b   1.000
_cell.length_c   1.000
_cell.angle_alpha   90.00
_cell.angle_beta   90.00
_cell.angle_gamma   90.00
#
_symmetry.space_group_name_H-M   'P 1'
#
loop_
_entity.id
_entity.type
_entity.pdbx_description
1 polymer ?
#
loop_
_entity_poly.entity_id
_entity_poly.type
_entity_poly.pdbx_seq_one_letter_code
_entity_poly.pdbx_strand_id
1 'polypeptide(L)'
;MESSQAAKYGGCFSGENTVLTSLGVRRKLSELQIGEKILSQDPTTQQLIFSEVILFLDYNPIERREFFKFFLLSGRTFIVTANHLVLSGTFKKYRTVYAKKINIGDNLLVSDSNNTIVEDSVVQIKPIIKTGVYAPLTKVGTLVVNDIIASCYATVDSQSLAHWAFLPVRLVWNIKQSLFRFWSIINKPVISWSNAPTSVTSGRPTGVHWYARMLYATANYLLPSHLYQ
;
A
#
# COMPACT_ATOMS: atom_id res chain seq x y z
N MET A 1 22.55 6.74 -13.35
CA MET A 1 21.85 5.44 -13.51
C MET A 1 20.98 5.08 -12.29
N GLU A 2 21.06 5.77 -11.14
CA GLU A 2 20.18 5.55 -9.97
C GLU A 2 18.66 5.66 -10.23
N SER A 3 18.25 6.53 -11.17
CA SER A 3 16.83 6.88 -11.33
C SER A 3 15.95 5.73 -11.85
N SER A 4 16.52 4.74 -12.55
CA SER A 4 15.75 3.64 -13.14
C SER A 4 15.47 2.50 -12.16
N GLN A 5 16.36 2.26 -11.19
CA GLN A 5 16.09 1.33 -10.08
C GLN A 5 15.12 1.95 -9.07
N ALA A 6 15.27 3.25 -8.79
CA ALA A 6 14.33 3.98 -7.92
C ALA A 6 12.90 4.01 -8.50
N ALA A 7 12.74 4.12 -9.82
CA ALA A 7 11.43 4.06 -10.48
C ALA A 7 10.80 2.66 -10.52
N LYS A 8 11.60 1.60 -10.32
CA LYS A 8 11.13 0.20 -10.33
C LYS A 8 10.49 -0.25 -9.02
N TYR A 9 10.86 0.37 -7.90
CA TYR A 9 10.39 -0.02 -6.57
C TYR A 9 9.43 1.03 -6.02
N GLY A 10 8.18 0.61 -5.80
CA GLY A 10 7.16 1.42 -5.16
C GLY A 10 7.61 1.94 -3.78
N GLY A 11 7.00 3.01 -3.34
CA GLY A 11 7.26 3.63 -2.05
C GLY A 11 6.67 2.79 -0.94
N CYS A 12 7.46 2.52 0.09
CA CYS A 12 7.12 1.58 1.16
C CYS A 12 7.45 2.16 2.53
N PHE A 13 6.88 1.54 3.55
CA PHE A 13 7.21 1.76 4.95
C PHE A 13 8.01 0.58 5.51
N SER A 14 8.75 0.82 6.60
CA SER A 14 9.33 -0.26 7.40
C SER A 14 8.27 -0.95 8.25
N GLY A 15 8.42 -2.25 8.48
CA GLY A 15 7.49 -3.05 9.27
C GLY A 15 7.34 -2.61 10.73
N GLU A 16 8.32 -1.90 11.29
CA GLU A 16 8.30 -1.39 12.66
C GLU A 16 7.43 -0.15 12.85
N ASN A 17 7.08 0.53 11.75
CA ASN A 17 6.09 1.60 11.82
C ASN A 17 4.73 1.04 12.26
N THR A 18 3.91 1.91 12.84
CA THR A 18 2.62 1.58 13.43
C THR A 18 1.49 2.41 12.84
N VAL A 19 0.29 1.85 12.86
CA VAL A 19 -0.96 2.50 12.47
C VAL A 19 -1.97 2.38 13.62
N LEU A 20 -2.86 3.36 13.76
CA LEU A 20 -3.97 3.27 14.72
C LEU A 20 -5.14 2.52 14.07
N THR A 21 -5.58 1.43 14.68
CA THR A 21 -6.75 0.67 14.22
C THR A 21 -8.06 1.27 14.76
N SER A 22 -9.19 0.96 14.12
CA SER A 22 -10.52 1.39 14.59
C SER A 22 -10.91 0.84 15.97
N LEU A 23 -10.16 -0.15 16.47
CA LEU A 23 -10.31 -0.70 17.82
C LEU A 23 -9.50 0.09 18.87
N GLY A 24 -8.82 1.18 18.48
CA GLY A 24 -7.97 1.98 19.37
C GLY A 24 -6.58 1.40 19.62
N VAL A 25 -6.23 0.28 18.97
CA VAL A 25 -4.94 -0.39 19.15
C VAL A 25 -3.93 0.06 18.11
N ARG A 26 -2.67 0.28 18.52
CA ARG A 26 -1.54 0.48 17.60
C ARG A 26 -1.08 -0.85 17.02
N ARG A 27 -1.12 -0.99 15.70
CA ARG A 27 -0.68 -2.19 14.98
C ARG A 27 0.60 -1.91 14.21
N LYS A 28 1.62 -2.77 14.32
CA LYS A 28 2.80 -2.69 13.45
C LYS A 28 2.43 -3.03 12.01
N LEU A 29 3.06 -2.37 11.04
CA LEU A 29 2.82 -2.65 9.63
C LEU A 29 3.21 -4.10 9.25
N SER A 30 4.19 -4.70 9.94
CA SER A 30 4.53 -6.11 9.78
C SER A 30 3.44 -7.09 10.20
N GLU A 31 2.50 -6.63 11.03
CA GLU A 31 1.42 -7.42 11.64
C GLU A 31 0.03 -6.99 11.14
N LEU A 32 -0.03 -5.98 10.28
CA LEU A 32 -1.27 -5.45 9.74
C LEU A 32 -1.89 -6.42 8.74
N GLN A 33 -3.20 -6.62 8.83
CA GLN A 33 -3.95 -7.53 7.98
C GLN A 33 -4.90 -6.79 7.05
N ILE A 34 -5.14 -7.37 5.87
CA ILE A 34 -6.21 -6.93 4.95
C ILE A 34 -7.55 -7.07 5.66
N GLY A 35 -8.44 -6.09 5.47
CA GLY A 35 -9.75 -6.01 6.12
C GLY A 35 -9.74 -5.20 7.42
N GLU A 36 -8.57 -4.94 8.03
CA GLU A 36 -8.50 -4.05 9.18
C GLU A 36 -8.77 -2.60 8.77
N LYS A 37 -9.47 -1.86 9.64
CA LYS A 37 -9.70 -0.43 9.45
C LYS A 37 -8.66 0.37 10.24
N ILE A 38 -7.94 1.23 9.54
CA ILE A 38 -6.85 2.04 10.10
C ILE A 38 -7.13 3.53 9.92
N LEU A 39 -6.53 4.34 10.79
CA LEU A 39 -6.64 5.79 10.71
C LEU A 39 -6.04 6.29 9.39
N SER A 40 -6.81 7.10 8.68
CA SER A 40 -6.54 7.66 7.37
C SER A 40 -7.12 9.08 7.30
N GLN A 41 -6.70 9.86 6.31
CA GLN A 41 -7.31 11.15 5.99
C GLN A 41 -8.14 11.03 4.72
N ASP A 42 -9.42 11.36 4.76
CA ASP A 42 -10.19 11.49 3.53
C ASP A 42 -9.64 12.66 2.70
N PRO A 43 -9.12 12.44 1.48
CA PRO A 43 -8.53 13.51 0.67
C PRO A 43 -9.55 14.56 0.21
N THR A 44 -10.86 14.24 0.23
CA THR A 44 -11.94 15.15 -0.17
C THR A 44 -12.35 16.05 0.98
N THR A 45 -12.65 15.46 2.14
CA THR A 45 -13.15 16.19 3.31
C THR A 45 -12.03 16.71 4.22
N GLN A 46 -10.81 16.21 4.03
CA GLN A 46 -9.63 16.44 4.86
C GLN A 46 -9.80 15.99 6.31
N GLN A 47 -10.83 15.20 6.62
CA GLN A 47 -11.12 14.67 7.95
C GLN A 47 -10.39 13.34 8.19
N LEU A 48 -10.08 13.07 9.45
CA LEU A 48 -9.59 11.77 9.85
C LEU A 48 -10.74 10.76 9.93
N ILE A 49 -10.53 9.61 9.31
CA ILE A 49 -11.51 8.51 9.23
C ILE A 49 -10.79 7.17 9.40
N PHE A 50 -11.53 6.14 9.80
CA PHE A 50 -11.04 4.77 9.75
C PHE A 50 -11.38 4.12 8.41
N SER A 51 -10.35 3.86 7.60
CA SER A 51 -10.49 3.26 6.27
C SER A 51 -9.97 1.83 6.24
N GLU A 52 -10.69 0.96 5.54
CA GLU A 52 -10.33 -0.45 5.41
C GLU A 52 -9.10 -0.62 4.51
N VAL A 53 -8.14 -1.45 4.96
CA VAL A 53 -7.01 -1.92 4.18
C VAL A 53 -7.49 -2.97 3.19
N ILE A 54 -7.43 -2.68 1.90
CA ILE A 54 -7.97 -3.54 0.84
C ILE A 54 -6.93 -4.48 0.23
N LEU A 55 -5.65 -4.09 0.24
CA LEU A 55 -4.52 -4.91 -0.22
C LEU A 55 -3.18 -4.30 0.24
N PHE A 56 -2.08 -4.97 -0.07
CA PHE A 56 -0.73 -4.39 -0.03
C PHE A 56 -0.20 -4.25 -1.46
N LEU A 57 0.20 -3.03 -1.84
CA LEU A 57 0.81 -2.70 -3.14
C LEU A 57 2.23 -3.26 -3.26
N ASP A 58 2.93 -3.33 -2.14
CA ASP A 58 4.21 -4.03 -1.97
C ASP A 58 4.23 -4.70 -0.60
N TYR A 59 4.74 -5.92 -0.55
CA TYR A 59 4.86 -6.74 0.66
C TYR A 59 6.01 -7.72 0.49
N ASN A 60 7.14 -7.44 1.14
CA ASN A 60 8.27 -8.35 1.18
C ASN A 60 8.99 -8.24 2.53
N PRO A 61 8.66 -9.11 3.51
CA PRO A 61 9.22 -9.07 4.87
C PRO A 61 10.72 -9.34 4.96
N ILE A 62 11.33 -9.92 3.93
CA ILE A 62 12.75 -10.29 3.92
C ILE A 62 13.61 -9.36 3.05
N GLU A 63 12.99 -8.43 2.32
CA GLU A 63 13.74 -7.53 1.46
C GLU A 63 14.54 -6.51 2.27
N ARG A 64 15.80 -6.32 1.91
CA ARG A 64 16.62 -5.22 2.43
C ARG A 64 16.48 -4.02 1.52
N ARG A 65 16.07 -2.89 2.06
CA ARG A 65 15.88 -1.64 1.31
C ARG A 65 16.41 -0.44 2.09
N GLU A 66 16.81 0.59 1.37
CA GLU A 66 17.16 1.88 1.95
C GLU A 66 15.89 2.70 2.27
N PHE A 67 15.90 3.33 3.43
CA PHE A 67 14.84 4.19 3.94
C PHE A 67 15.43 5.49 4.49
N PHE A 68 14.60 6.51 4.56
CA PHE A 68 14.83 7.66 5.43
C PHE A 68 14.10 7.47 6.74
N LYS A 69 14.82 7.64 7.85
CA LYS A 69 14.24 7.83 9.19
C LYS A 69 14.17 9.32 9.49
N PHE A 70 12.96 9.84 9.53
CA PHE A 70 12.69 11.21 9.92
C PHE A 70 12.48 11.30 11.42
N PHE A 71 12.88 12.43 11.98
CA PHE A 71 12.62 12.82 13.35
C PHE A 71 11.95 14.19 13.33
N LEU A 72 10.83 14.30 14.02
CA LEU A 72 10.01 15.50 14.09
C LEU A 72 10.20 16.19 15.44
N LEU A 73 9.84 17.47 15.50
CA LEU A 73 10.01 18.30 16.68
C LEU A 73 9.26 17.74 17.90
N SER A 74 8.08 17.15 17.69
CA SER A 74 7.31 16.49 18.75
C SER A 74 7.96 15.21 19.33
N GLY A 75 9.06 14.72 18.75
CA GLY A 75 9.64 13.42 19.06
C GLY A 75 9.10 12.26 18.22
N ARG A 76 8.12 12.49 17.34
CA ARG A 76 7.66 11.49 16.37
C ARG A 76 8.79 11.06 15.44
N THR A 77 8.77 9.80 15.05
CA THR A 77 9.68 9.27 14.02
C THR A 77 8.91 8.41 13.05
N PHE A 78 9.32 8.40 11.78
CA PHE A 78 8.78 7.49 10.79
C PHE A 78 9.83 7.09 9.77
N ILE A 79 9.69 5.87 9.25
CA ILE A 79 10.68 5.25 8.38
C ILE A 79 10.03 4.91 7.06
N VAL A 80 10.50 5.54 6.00
CA VAL A 80 9.85 5.45 4.69
C VAL A 80 10.88 5.50 3.57
N THR A 81 10.62 4.82 2.44
CA THR A 81 11.54 4.87 1.30
C THR A 81 11.53 6.23 0.62
N ALA A 82 12.61 6.56 -0.08
CA ALA A 82 12.83 7.83 -0.76
C ALA A 82 11.67 8.27 -1.70
N ASN A 83 10.99 7.32 -2.32
CA ASN A 83 9.92 7.59 -3.30
C ASN A 83 8.50 7.49 -2.71
N HIS A 84 8.35 7.27 -1.41
CA HIS A 84 7.02 7.30 -0.82
C HIS A 84 6.52 8.74 -0.69
N LEU A 85 5.21 8.94 -0.81
CA LEU A 85 4.61 10.27 -0.79
C LEU A 85 4.03 10.62 0.59
N VAL A 86 4.44 11.76 1.13
CA VAL A 86 3.96 12.31 2.41
C VAL A 86 3.26 13.64 2.20
N LEU A 87 2.39 14.02 3.13
CA LEU A 87 1.70 15.30 3.08
C LEU A 87 2.55 16.36 3.79
N SER A 88 2.95 17.39 3.06
CA SER A 88 3.78 18.48 3.57
C SER A 88 3.16 19.83 3.29
N GLY A 89 3.25 20.73 4.27
CA GLY A 89 2.67 22.07 4.24
C GLY A 89 1.80 22.32 5.47
N THR A 90 0.82 23.20 5.32
CA THR A 90 -0.08 23.59 6.41
C THR A 90 -1.42 22.87 6.35
N PHE A 91 -2.16 22.80 7.46
CA PHE A 91 -3.49 22.17 7.45
C PHE A 91 -4.42 22.78 6.38
N LYS A 92 -4.33 24.10 6.16
CA LYS A 92 -5.10 24.80 5.12
C LYS A 92 -4.54 24.62 3.71
N LYS A 93 -3.25 24.32 3.57
CA LYS A 93 -2.55 24.27 2.29
C LYS A 93 -1.36 23.32 2.36
N TYR A 94 -1.62 22.06 2.06
CA TYR A 94 -0.60 21.02 1.94
C TYR A 94 -0.54 20.46 0.53
N ARG A 95 0.55 19.76 0.23
CA ARG A 95 0.78 19.05 -1.02
C ARG A 95 1.38 17.68 -0.72
N THR A 96 1.21 16.78 -1.67
CA THR A 96 1.80 15.44 -1.64
C THR A 96 3.22 15.50 -2.22
N VAL A 97 4.23 15.15 -1.43
CA VAL A 97 5.65 15.31 -1.76
C VAL A 97 6.40 14.00 -1.52
N TYR A 98 7.35 13.68 -2.40
CA TYR A 98 8.26 12.55 -2.20
C TYR A 98 9.10 12.73 -0.94
N ALA A 99 9.27 11.68 -0.15
CA ALA A 99 10.09 11.70 1.07
C ALA A 99 11.51 12.24 0.82
N LYS A 100 12.14 11.88 -0.31
CA LYS A 100 13.48 12.41 -0.69
C LYS A 100 13.55 13.91 -0.94
N LYS A 101 12.40 14.57 -1.13
CA LYS A 101 12.31 16.03 -1.36
C LYS A 101 12.01 16.81 -0.09
N ILE A 102 11.78 16.12 1.03
CA ILE A 102 11.57 16.75 2.34
C ILE A 102 12.93 17.16 2.90
N ASN A 103 13.00 18.39 3.41
CA ASN A 103 14.18 18.96 4.05
C ASN A 103 13.92 19.21 5.54
N ILE A 104 15.00 19.37 6.31
CA ILE A 104 14.92 19.84 7.69
C ILE A 104 14.26 21.23 7.69
N GLY A 105 13.29 21.43 8.57
CA GLY A 105 12.45 22.63 8.64
C GLY A 105 11.13 22.53 7.87
N ASP A 106 10.94 21.54 7.00
CA ASP A 106 9.64 21.30 6.37
C ASP A 106 8.62 20.81 7.40
N ASN A 107 7.36 21.24 7.25
CA ASN A 107 6.24 20.76 8.06
C ASN A 107 5.57 19.56 7.39
N LEU A 108 5.31 18.51 8.17
CA LEU A 108 4.48 17.38 7.79
C LEU A 108 3.13 17.47 8.50
N LEU A 109 2.09 16.96 7.85
CA LEU A 109 0.80 16.80 8.50
C LEU A 109 0.78 15.56 9.38
N VAL A 110 0.33 15.75 10.62
CA VAL A 110 0.26 14.69 11.63
C VAL A 110 -1.10 14.70 12.34
N SER A 111 -1.48 13.54 12.88
CA SER A 111 -2.58 13.39 13.83
C SER A 111 -2.05 13.59 15.25
N ASP A 112 -2.65 14.50 16.01
CA ASP A 112 -2.36 14.61 17.45
C ASP A 112 -3.11 13.55 18.28
N SER A 113 -2.96 13.61 19.61
CA SER A 113 -3.64 12.69 20.54
C SER A 113 -5.17 12.82 20.54
N ASN A 114 -5.70 13.94 20.06
CA ASN A 114 -7.13 14.21 19.96
C ASN A 114 -7.69 13.84 18.58
N ASN A 115 -6.91 13.18 17.72
CA ASN A 115 -7.24 12.94 16.32
C ASN A 115 -7.60 14.23 15.57
N THR A 116 -6.83 15.28 15.81
CA THR A 116 -6.87 16.52 15.04
C THR A 116 -5.62 16.61 14.17
N ILE A 117 -5.76 17.23 13.00
CA ILE A 117 -4.65 17.36 12.06
C ILE A 117 -3.88 18.63 12.40
N VAL A 118 -2.61 18.45 12.71
CA VAL A 118 -1.68 19.53 13.04
C VAL A 118 -0.41 19.40 12.20
N GLU A 119 0.43 20.41 12.29
CA GLU A 119 1.73 20.45 11.61
C GLU A 119 2.83 20.07 12.59
N ASP A 120 3.87 19.39 12.10
CA ASP A 120 5.04 19.03 12.88
C ASP A 120 6.30 19.11 12.02
N SER A 121 7.30 19.83 12.53
CA SER A 121 8.49 20.20 11.76
C SER A 121 9.53 19.08 11.78
N VAL A 122 10.13 18.81 10.63
CA VAL A 122 11.25 17.86 10.52
C VAL A 122 12.51 18.49 11.10
N VAL A 123 13.10 17.84 12.11
CA VAL A 123 14.33 18.31 12.78
C VAL A 123 15.56 17.49 12.37
N GLN A 124 15.39 16.27 11.88
CA GLN A 124 16.49 15.42 11.44
C GLN A 124 16.02 14.37 10.43
N ILE A 125 16.89 14.03 9.49
CA ILE A 125 16.69 12.96 8.50
C ILE A 125 17.93 12.08 8.50
N LYS A 126 17.77 10.75 8.62
CA LYS A 126 18.88 9.78 8.58
C LYS A 126 18.61 8.71 7.52
N PRO A 127 19.51 8.49 6.55
CA PRO A 127 19.44 7.30 5.70
C PRO A 127 19.75 6.05 6.53
N ILE A 128 18.94 5.01 6.39
CA ILE A 128 19.09 3.73 7.08
C ILE A 128 18.74 2.58 6.15
N ILE A 129 19.34 1.40 6.38
CA ILE A 129 18.95 0.17 5.70
C ILE A 129 18.13 -0.67 6.67
N LYS A 130 16.95 -1.12 6.24
CA LYS A 130 16.06 -1.98 7.03
C LYS A 130 15.59 -3.17 6.19
N THR A 131 15.22 -4.23 6.90
CA THR A 131 14.59 -5.43 6.32
C THR A 131 13.09 -5.33 6.46
N GLY A 132 12.35 -5.68 5.42
CA GLY A 132 10.90 -5.67 5.38
C GLY A 132 10.31 -4.40 4.78
N VAL A 133 9.58 -4.56 3.68
CA VAL A 133 8.86 -3.48 2.97
C VAL A 133 7.37 -3.75 2.97
N TYR A 134 6.59 -2.72 3.32
CA TYR A 134 5.14 -2.80 3.45
C TYR A 134 4.48 -1.55 2.87
N ALA A 135 3.56 -1.72 1.93
CA ALA A 135 2.79 -0.62 1.34
C ALA A 135 1.29 -0.97 1.33
N PRO A 136 0.59 -0.86 2.47
CA PRO A 136 -0.86 -1.10 2.53
C PRO A 136 -1.62 -0.04 1.73
N LEU A 137 -2.70 -0.47 1.08
CA LEU A 137 -3.64 0.39 0.37
C LEU A 137 -4.97 0.41 1.13
N THR A 138 -5.43 1.61 1.48
CA THR A 138 -6.76 1.82 2.07
C THR A 138 -7.77 2.21 1.00
N LYS A 139 -9.07 2.10 1.30
CA LYS A 139 -10.15 2.53 0.37
C LYS A 139 -10.04 4.00 -0.04
N VAL A 140 -9.50 4.86 0.83
CA VAL A 140 -9.38 6.30 0.57
C VAL A 140 -8.00 6.72 0.04
N GLY A 141 -7.06 5.78 -0.10
CA GLY A 141 -5.76 6.05 -0.70
C GLY A 141 -4.79 6.86 0.17
N THR A 142 -5.08 7.02 1.45
CA THR A 142 -4.20 7.63 2.46
C THR A 142 -4.14 6.77 3.73
N LEU A 143 -3.16 7.01 4.58
CA LEU A 143 -3.02 6.34 5.87
C LEU A 143 -2.21 7.21 6.83
N VAL A 144 -2.41 6.96 8.13
CA VAL A 144 -1.65 7.62 9.20
C VAL A 144 -0.68 6.63 9.83
N VAL A 145 0.62 6.86 9.62
CA VAL A 145 1.70 5.96 10.04
C VAL A 145 2.60 6.69 11.03
N ASN A 146 2.77 6.14 12.24
CA ASN A 146 3.41 6.82 13.37
C ASN A 146 2.90 8.26 13.53
N ASP A 147 1.58 8.41 13.42
CA ASP A 147 0.85 9.68 13.46
C ASP A 147 1.04 10.62 12.27
N ILE A 148 1.80 10.24 11.25
CA ILE A 148 2.10 11.10 10.11
C ILE A 148 1.23 10.69 8.92
N ILE A 149 0.61 11.69 8.28
CA ILE A 149 -0.30 11.45 7.17
C ILE A 149 0.51 11.24 5.89
N ALA A 150 0.27 10.10 5.25
CA ALA A 150 0.94 9.70 4.01
C ALA A 150 -0.08 9.24 2.97
N SER A 151 0.33 9.29 1.70
CA SER A 151 -0.42 8.66 0.61
C SER A 151 -0.13 7.16 0.60
N CYS A 152 -1.10 6.34 0.19
CA CYS A 152 -0.81 4.92 -0.11
C CYS A 152 0.05 4.76 -1.37
N TYR A 153 0.16 5.81 -2.20
CA TYR A 153 0.82 5.77 -3.50
C TYR A 153 2.23 6.35 -3.43
N ALA A 154 3.05 5.97 -4.39
CA ALA A 154 4.46 6.33 -4.43
C ALA A 154 4.95 6.80 -5.81
N THR A 155 4.06 6.86 -6.79
CA THR A 155 4.32 7.46 -8.10
C THR A 155 2.99 7.98 -8.59
N VAL A 156 2.87 9.30 -8.70
CA VAL A 156 1.74 9.91 -9.41
C VAL A 156 2.17 10.11 -10.84
N ASP A 157 1.90 9.12 -11.69
CA ASP A 157 1.75 9.37 -13.12
C ASP A 157 0.26 9.28 -13.44
N SER A 158 -0.34 10.42 -13.78
CA SER A 158 -1.77 10.55 -14.11
C SER A 158 -2.22 9.64 -15.26
N GLN A 159 -1.28 9.11 -16.07
CA GLN A 159 -1.55 8.10 -17.10
C GLN A 159 -1.63 6.66 -16.57
N SER A 160 -0.93 6.35 -15.48
CA SER A 160 -0.97 5.03 -14.85
C SER A 160 -2.25 4.81 -14.04
N LEU A 161 -2.75 5.86 -13.37
CA LEU A 161 -4.00 5.82 -12.61
C LEU A 161 -5.21 5.55 -13.52
N ALA A 162 -5.24 6.13 -14.73
CA ALA A 162 -6.28 5.88 -15.72
C ALA A 162 -6.29 4.41 -16.15
N HIS A 163 -5.13 3.80 -16.44
CA HIS A 163 -5.07 2.40 -16.83
C HIS A 163 -5.52 1.44 -15.71
N TRP A 164 -5.21 1.74 -14.45
CA TRP A 164 -5.66 0.93 -13.30
C TRP A 164 -7.14 1.13 -12.96
N ALA A 165 -7.67 2.34 -13.10
CA ALA A 165 -9.09 2.63 -12.87
C ALA A 165 -10.01 1.91 -13.87
N PHE A 166 -9.55 1.63 -15.09
CA PHE A 166 -10.32 0.88 -16.09
C PHE A 166 -10.15 -0.65 -16.04
N LEU A 167 -9.23 -1.17 -15.23
CA LEU A 167 -8.97 -2.61 -15.14
C LEU A 167 -10.13 -3.40 -14.49
N PRO A 168 -10.74 -2.94 -13.39
CA PRO A 168 -11.94 -3.56 -12.83
C PRO A 168 -13.18 -3.38 -13.72
N VAL A 169 -13.33 -2.20 -14.36
CA VAL A 169 -14.50 -1.88 -15.19
C VAL A 169 -14.53 -2.72 -16.48
N ARG A 170 -13.38 -3.00 -17.11
CA ARG A 170 -13.30 -3.94 -18.25
C ARG A 170 -13.52 -5.40 -17.85
N LEU A 171 -13.10 -5.81 -16.65
CA LEU A 171 -13.31 -7.17 -16.17
C LEU A 171 -14.79 -7.44 -15.87
N VAL A 172 -15.49 -6.50 -15.23
CA VAL A 172 -16.90 -6.68 -14.83
C VAL A 172 -17.87 -6.57 -16.02
N TRP A 173 -17.54 -5.81 -17.07
CA TRP A 173 -18.43 -5.67 -18.24
C TRP A 173 -18.51 -6.95 -19.10
N ASN A 174 -17.45 -7.75 -19.19
CA ASN A 174 -17.45 -9.01 -19.97
C ASN A 174 -17.91 -10.25 -19.18
N ILE A 175 -17.96 -10.19 -17.84
CA ILE A 175 -18.35 -11.33 -17.00
C ILE A 175 -19.89 -11.53 -16.94
N LYS A 176 -20.69 -10.50 -17.28
CA LYS A 176 -22.16 -10.60 -17.34
C LYS A 176 -22.70 -11.49 -18.48
N GLN A 177 -21.89 -11.91 -19.46
CA GLN A 177 -22.36 -12.80 -20.54
C GLN A 177 -21.94 -14.27 -20.39
N SER A 178 -20.96 -14.61 -19.53
CA SER A 178 -20.50 -16.00 -19.36
C SER A 178 -20.99 -16.68 -18.08
N LEU A 179 -21.21 -15.96 -16.97
CA LEU A 179 -21.64 -16.60 -15.71
C LEU A 179 -23.10 -17.06 -15.72
N PHE A 180 -23.98 -16.46 -16.54
CA PHE A 180 -25.38 -16.89 -16.65
C PHE A 180 -25.56 -18.18 -17.47
N ARG A 181 -24.59 -18.54 -18.32
CA ARG A 181 -24.62 -19.80 -19.09
C ARG A 181 -23.91 -20.95 -18.38
N PHE A 182 -22.99 -20.67 -17.46
CA PHE A 182 -22.25 -21.71 -16.75
C PHE A 182 -22.99 -22.19 -15.49
N TRP A 183 -23.77 -21.33 -14.83
CA TRP A 183 -24.49 -21.70 -13.60
C TRP A 183 -25.70 -22.64 -13.84
N SER A 184 -26.21 -22.76 -15.07
CA SER A 184 -27.28 -23.73 -15.40
C SER A 184 -26.77 -25.14 -15.72
N ILE A 185 -25.45 -25.37 -15.72
CA ILE A 185 -24.86 -26.66 -16.16
C ILE A 185 -24.35 -27.51 -14.98
N ILE A 186 -24.07 -26.91 -13.81
CA ILE A 186 -23.36 -27.61 -12.71
C ILE A 186 -24.26 -28.08 -11.55
N ASN A 187 -25.57 -27.77 -11.57
CA ASN A 187 -26.47 -28.25 -10.53
C ASN A 187 -27.05 -29.65 -10.87
N LYS A 188 -26.26 -30.66 -10.43
CA LYS A 188 -26.61 -32.05 -9.97
C LYS A 188 -26.49 -33.22 -10.97
N PRO A 189 -26.28 -34.47 -10.50
CA PRO A 189 -25.30 -35.00 -9.51
C PRO A 189 -24.54 -36.26 -10.07
N VAL A 190 -23.54 -36.86 -9.40
CA VAL A 190 -23.57 -38.28 -8.88
C VAL A 190 -22.13 -38.76 -8.48
N ILE A 191 -21.96 -39.12 -7.19
CA ILE A 191 -21.17 -40.21 -6.54
C ILE A 191 -19.63 -40.35 -6.73
N SER A 192 -18.86 -40.17 -5.64
CA SER A 192 -18.18 -41.26 -4.88
C SER A 192 -17.11 -40.70 -3.91
N TRP A 193 -17.20 -41.04 -2.62
CA TRP A 193 -16.23 -40.69 -1.57
C TRP A 193 -15.24 -41.83 -1.33
N SER A 194 -13.95 -41.52 -1.21
CA SER A 194 -12.98 -42.36 -0.49
C SER A 194 -12.11 -41.48 0.42
N ASN A 195 -11.86 -41.99 1.62
CA ASN A 195 -11.21 -41.31 2.74
C ASN A 195 -9.68 -41.40 2.66
N ALA A 196 -8.98 -40.31 2.99
CA ALA A 196 -7.67 -40.36 3.63
C ALA A 196 -7.42 -39.04 4.40
N PRO A 197 -6.98 -39.09 5.67
CA PRO A 197 -6.67 -37.89 6.46
C PRO A 197 -5.16 -37.59 6.43
N THR A 198 -4.76 -36.34 6.20
CA THR A 198 -3.40 -35.88 6.54
C THR A 198 -3.35 -34.39 6.86
N SER A 199 -3.15 -34.12 8.15
CA SER A 199 -2.29 -33.09 8.76
C SER A 199 -2.22 -31.69 8.13
N VAL A 200 -2.79 -30.75 8.90
CA VAL A 200 -2.50 -29.32 8.87
C VAL A 200 -1.07 -29.06 9.32
N THR A 201 -0.19 -28.54 8.45
CA THR A 201 0.84 -27.55 8.84
C THR A 201 1.36 -26.76 7.63
N SER A 202 1.70 -25.49 7.92
CA SER A 202 2.80 -24.68 7.37
C SER A 202 2.66 -23.93 6.04
N GLY A 203 2.82 -22.61 6.15
CA GLY A 203 3.54 -21.77 5.19
C GLY A 203 2.71 -20.68 4.52
N ARG A 204 2.77 -19.44 5.02
CA ARG A 204 2.40 -18.27 4.19
C ARG A 204 3.44 -18.16 3.07
N PRO A 205 3.05 -18.15 1.79
CA PRO A 205 4.02 -18.07 0.71
C PRO A 205 4.68 -16.70 0.72
N THR A 206 5.99 -16.66 0.98
CA THR A 206 6.85 -15.54 0.62
C THR A 206 6.97 -15.50 -0.90
N GLY A 207 6.36 -14.50 -1.52
CA GLY A 207 6.38 -14.34 -2.96
C GLY A 207 5.23 -13.49 -3.47
N VAL A 208 5.43 -13.00 -4.68
CA VAL A 208 4.52 -12.20 -5.50
C VAL A 208 3.06 -12.67 -5.32
N HIS A 209 2.23 -11.82 -4.70
CA HIS A 209 0.81 -12.05 -4.41
C HIS A 209 0.06 -12.59 -5.64
N TRP A 210 -1.06 -13.28 -5.44
CA TRP A 210 -1.89 -13.83 -6.54
C TRP A 210 -2.13 -12.81 -7.67
N TYR A 211 -2.18 -11.53 -7.31
CA TYR A 211 -2.33 -10.39 -8.21
C TYR A 211 -1.13 -10.16 -9.12
N ALA A 212 0.10 -10.22 -8.60
CA ALA A 212 1.26 -10.08 -9.46
C ALA A 212 1.57 -11.38 -10.21
N ARG A 213 1.13 -12.56 -9.75
CA ARG A 213 0.96 -13.76 -10.61
C ARG A 213 -0.05 -13.53 -11.75
N MET A 214 -1.17 -12.88 -11.47
CA MET A 214 -2.16 -12.49 -12.49
C MET A 214 -1.56 -11.49 -13.49
N LEU A 215 -0.76 -10.51 -13.04
CA LEU A 215 -0.06 -9.56 -13.91
C LEU A 215 1.09 -10.18 -14.70
N TYR A 216 1.87 -11.10 -14.12
CA TYR A 216 2.91 -11.83 -14.84
C TYR A 216 2.31 -12.82 -15.85
N ALA A 217 1.21 -13.47 -15.52
CA ALA A 217 0.47 -14.34 -16.45
C ALA A 217 -0.11 -13.56 -17.65
N THR A 218 -0.39 -12.26 -17.48
CA THR A 218 -0.85 -11.38 -18.57
C THR A 218 0.27 -10.57 -19.23
N ALA A 219 1.48 -10.53 -18.66
CA ALA A 219 2.63 -9.79 -19.21
C ALA A 219 3.08 -10.32 -20.58
N ASN A 220 3.00 -11.64 -20.82
CA ASN A 220 3.26 -12.24 -22.13
C ASN A 220 2.19 -11.89 -23.19
N TYR A 221 1.06 -11.31 -22.78
CA TYR A 221 -0.01 -10.85 -23.67
C TYR A 221 -0.01 -9.32 -23.88
N LEU A 222 0.80 -8.60 -23.10
CA LEU A 222 0.87 -7.13 -23.06
C LEU A 222 2.19 -6.57 -23.58
N LEU A 223 3.21 -7.41 -23.82
CA LEU A 223 4.46 -7.00 -24.44
C LEU A 223 4.37 -7.19 -25.97
N PRO A 224 4.47 -6.11 -26.78
CA PRO A 224 4.58 -6.26 -28.23
C PRO A 224 5.88 -7.00 -28.57
N SER A 225 5.82 -7.90 -29.57
CA SER A 225 6.93 -8.74 -30.02
C SER A 225 8.09 -8.00 -30.72
N HIS A 226 8.23 -6.68 -30.54
CA HIS A 226 9.27 -5.85 -31.17
C HIS A 226 10.34 -5.34 -30.18
N LEU A 227 10.40 -5.86 -28.95
CA LEU A 227 11.49 -5.55 -28.00
C LEU A 227 12.58 -6.64 -27.96
N TYR A 228 12.62 -7.53 -28.96
CA TYR A 228 13.73 -8.43 -29.22
C TYR A 228 14.34 -8.11 -30.59
N GLN A 229 15.01 -6.95 -30.68
CA GLN A 229 16.06 -6.65 -31.65
C GLN A 229 16.89 -5.47 -31.13
#